data_AF-X1PZS1-F1
#
_entry.id   AF-X1PZS1-F1
#
_cell.length_a   1.000
_cell.length_b   1.000
_cell.length_c   1.000
_cell.angle_alpha   90.00
_cell.angle_beta   90.00
_cell.angle_gamma   90.00
#
_symmetry.space_group_name_H-M   'P 1'
#
loop_
_entity.id
_entity.type
_entity.pdbx_description
1 polymer ?
#
loop_
_entity_poly.entity_id
_entity_poly.type
_entity_poly.pdbx_seq_one_letter_code
_entity_poly.pdbx_strand_id
1 'polypeptide(L)' 'MGDLELALLAYYRSRLIISLTAQEVDEYLYLEVKLRLEP' A
#
# COMPACT_ATOMS: atom_id res chain seq x y z
N MET A 1 -0.25 -3.01 12.19
CA MET A 1 -0.09 -1.96 11.16
C MET A 1 -0.37 -0.61 11.78
N GLY A 2 0.48 0.39 11.53
CA GLY A 2 0.31 1.75 12.07
C GLY A 2 -0.64 2.63 11.24
N ASP A 3 -1.13 3.73 11.82
CA ASP A 3 -2.06 4.67 11.15
C ASP A 3 -1.51 5.25 9.84
N LEU A 4 -0.20 5.56 9.82
CA LEU A 4 0.47 6.06 8.62
C LEU A 4 0.48 5.01 7.50
N GLU A 5 0.74 3.76 7.84
CA GLU A 5 0.79 2.66 6.88
C GLU A 5 -0.59 2.37 6.29
N LEU A 6 -1.64 2.46 7.12
CA LEU A 6 -3.03 2.36 6.67
C LEU A 6 -3.41 3.53 5.75
N ALA A 7 -2.99 4.76 6.09
CA ALA A 7 -3.23 5.93 5.26
C ALA A 7 -2.52 5.83 3.89
N LEU A 8 -1.27 5.35 3.87
CA LEU A 8 -0.53 5.08 2.63
C LEU A 8 -1.20 3.99 1.80
N LEU A 9 -1.60 2.89 2.42
CA LEU A 9 -2.33 1.83 1.73
C LEU A 9 -3.64 2.34 1.10
N ALA A 10 -4.40 3.16 1.84
CA ALA A 10 -5.60 3.80 1.33
C ALA A 10 -5.31 4.75 0.16
N TYR A 11 -4.22 5.53 0.25
CA TYR A 11 -3.76 6.39 -0.82
C TYR A 11 -3.45 5.60 -2.09
N TYR A 12 -2.68 4.51 -2.02
CA TYR A 12 -2.38 3.67 -3.18
C TYR A 12 -3.62 3.01 -3.78
N ARG A 13 -4.53 2.49 -2.94
CA ARG A 13 -5.80 1.88 -3.41
C ARG A 13 -6.72 2.88 -4.14
N SER A 14 -6.61 4.18 -3.85
CA SER A 14 -7.41 5.22 -4.51
C SER A 14 -6.93 5.58 -5.92
N ARG A 15 -5.77 5.07 -6.34
CA ARG A 15 -5.13 5.40 -7.62
C ARG A 15 -5.13 4.19 -8.57
N LEU A 16 -5.11 4.47 -9.86
CA LEU A 16 -4.87 3.43 -10.86
C LEU A 16 -3.42 2.96 -10.75
N ILE A 17 -3.18 1.65 -10.81
CA ILE A 17 -1.83 1.06 -10.76
C ILE A 17 -0.89 1.68 -11.80
N ILE A 18 -1.40 2.00 -13.00
CA ILE A 18 -0.62 2.63 -14.07
C ILE A 18 -0.10 4.04 -13.72
N SER A 19 -0.66 4.66 -12.68
CA SER A 19 -0.28 5.99 -12.19
C SER A 19 0.72 5.93 -11.05
N LEU A 20 1.15 4.73 -10.64
CA LEU A 20 2.16 4.50 -9.62
C LEU A 20 3.50 4.20 -10.28
N THR A 21 4.57 4.73 -9.69
CA THR A 21 5.94 4.34 -10.01
C THR A 21 6.22 2.90 -9.56
N ALA A 22 7.26 2.27 -10.10
CA ALA A 22 7.66 0.94 -9.67
C ALA A 22 7.92 0.84 -8.15
N GLN A 23 8.50 1.90 -7.56
CA GLN A 23 8.72 1.97 -6.11
C GLN A 23 7.41 2.05 -5.33
N GLU A 24 6.45 2.88 -5.77
CA GLU A 24 5.13 2.95 -5.12
C GLU A 24 4.35 1.64 -5.25
N VAL A 25 4.51 0.91 -6.36
CA VAL A 25 3.88 -0.43 -6.52
C VAL A 25 4.50 -1.44 -5.55
N ASP A 26 5.82 -1.45 -5.41
CA ASP A 26 6.52 -2.33 -4.46
C ASP A 26 6.07 -2.05 -3.01
N GLU A 27 6.04 -0.77 -2.63
CA GLU A 27 5.57 -0.34 -1.31
C GLU A 27 4.09 -0.71 -1.09
N TYR A 28 3.23 -0.50 -2.09
CA TYR A 28 1.83 -0.91 -2.03
C TYR A 28 1.67 -2.42 -1.79
N LEU A 29 2.41 -3.25 -2.54
CA LEU A 29 2.37 -4.71 -2.38
C LEU A 29 2.87 -5.15 -1.01
N TYR A 30 3.93 -4.52 -0.52
CA TYR A 30 4.44 -4.76 0.83
C TYR A 30 3.37 -4.48 1.88
N LEU A 31 2.68 -3.33 1.79
CA LEU A 31 1.62 -2.94 2.72
C LEU A 31 0.39 -3.87 2.63
N GLU A 32 0.00 -4.31 1.43
CA GLU A 32 -1.07 -5.30 1.22
C GLU A 32 -0.76 -6.64 1.90
N VAL A 33 0.48 -7.11 1.79
CA VAL A 33 0.93 -8.36 2.41
C VAL A 33 1.00 -8.19 3.92
N LYS A 34 1.59 -7.10 4.40
CA LYS A 34 1.70 -6.80 5.83
C LYS A 34 0.33 -6.77 6.50
N LEU A 35 -0.66 -6.11 5.88
CA LEU A 35 -2.03 -6.04 6.40
C LEU A 35 -2.68 -7.43 6.55
N ARG A 36 -2.37 -8.39 5.67
CA ARG A 36 -2.92 -9.76 5.75
C ARG A 36 -2.22 -10.64 6.77
N LEU A 37 -0.98 -10.30 7.11
CA LEU A 37 -0.15 -11.06 8.05
C LEU A 37 -0.26 -10.55 9.49
N GLU A 38 -0.60 -9.28 9.68
CA GLU A 38 -0.91 -8.72 10.99
C GLU A 38 -2.37 -9.05 11.36
N PRO A 39 -2.63 -9.73 12.49
CA PRO A 39 -3.98 -10.08 12.95
C PRO A 39 -4.81 -8.87 13.40
#